data_AF-A0A5P9P8G7-F1
#
_entry.id   AF-A0A5P9P8G7-F1
#
_cell.length_a   1.000
_cell.length_b   1.000
_cell.length_c   1.000
_cell.angle_alpha   90.00
_cell.angle_beta   90.00
_cell.angle_gamma   90.00
#
_symmetry.space_group_name_H-M   'P 1'
#
loop_
_entity.id
_entity.type
_entity.pdbx_description
1 polymer ?
#
loop_
_entity_poly.entity_id
_entity_poly.type
_entity_poly.pdbx_seq_one_letter_code
_entity_poly.pdbx_strand_id
1 'polypeptide(L)' 'MHLGNSVTAAGFWLGTLLPLAYFPVFFSGIDSTGSLSLFLALLAVHVVALVIGHDYTGSRTQ' A
#
# COMPACT_ATOMS: atom_id res chain seq x y z
N MET A 1 21.59 1.68 -12.08
CA MET A 1 20.82 1.14 -10.94
C MET A 1 19.63 2.05 -10.58
N HIS A 2 18.87 2.56 -11.56
CA HIS A 2 17.73 3.45 -11.29
C HIS A 2 16.43 2.68 -10.95
N LEU A 3 16.29 1.46 -11.47
CA LEU A 3 15.06 0.67 -11.31
C LEU A 3 14.78 0.31 -9.84
N GLY A 4 15.82 -0.02 -9.06
CA GLY A 4 15.66 -0.28 -7.62
C GLY A 4 15.10 0.93 -6.86
N ASN A 5 15.57 2.14 -7.21
CA ASN A 5 15.10 3.37 -6.58
C ASN A 5 13.67 3.75 -7.01
N SER A 6 13.28 3.45 -8.26
CA SER A 6 11.90 3.64 -8.72
C SER A 6 10.94 2.66 -8.05
N VAL A 7 11.36 1.42 -7.81
CA VAL A 7 10.55 0.39 -7.14
C VAL A 7 10.34 0.72 -5.67
N THR A 8 11.38 1.13 -4.94
CA THR A 8 11.24 1.55 -3.54
C THR A 8 10.39 2.83 -3.43
N ALA A 9 10.56 3.79 -4.36
CA ALA A 9 9.70 4.97 -4.42
C ALA A 9 8.22 4.61 -4.64
N ALA A 10 7.93 3.72 -5.59
CA ALA A 10 6.58 3.25 -5.85
C ALA A 10 5.98 2.53 -4.62
N GLY A 11 6.76 1.66 -3.97
CA GLY A 11 6.36 0.99 -2.73
C GLY A 11 6.04 1.99 -1.61
N PHE A 12 6.88 3.00 -1.41
CA PHE A 12 6.67 4.05 -0.41
C PHE A 12 5.38 4.85 -0.66
N TRP A 13 5.18 5.34 -1.88
CA TRP A 13 3.99 6.11 -2.23
C TRP A 13 2.72 5.27 -2.19
N LEU A 14 2.77 4.01 -2.64
CA LEU A 14 1.66 3.08 -2.49
C LEU A 14 1.36 2.85 -1.00
N GLY A 15 2.34 2.49 -0.18
CA GLY A 15 2.11 2.30 1.27
C GLY A 15 1.53 3.55 1.94
N THR A 16 1.91 4.74 1.49
CA THR A 16 1.38 6.01 2.02
C THR A 16 -0.06 6.29 1.60
N LEU A 17 -0.42 6.04 0.33
CA LEU A 17 -1.71 6.42 -0.24
C LEU A 17 -2.76 5.29 -0.21
N LEU A 18 -2.35 4.03 -0.16
CA LEU A 18 -3.25 2.88 -0.14
C LEU A 18 -4.25 2.85 1.03
N PRO A 19 -3.97 3.36 2.25
CA PRO A 19 -5.02 3.42 3.29
C PRO A 19 -6.24 4.24 2.86
N LEU A 20 -6.09 5.18 1.92
CA LEU A 20 -7.24 5.93 1.37
C LEU A 20 -8.20 5.02 0.60
N ALA A 21 -7.72 3.93 0.00
CA ALA A 21 -8.54 2.94 -0.69
C ALA A 21 -9.40 2.10 0.27
N TYR A 22 -9.17 2.17 1.59
CA TYR A 22 -9.99 1.45 2.56
C TYR A 22 -11.32 2.16 2.81
N PHE A 23 -11.37 3.48 2.67
CA PHE A 23 -12.60 4.25 2.92
C PHE A 23 -13.77 3.79 2.04
N PRO A 24 -13.63 3.62 0.71
CA PRO A 24 -14.71 3.08 -0.11
C PRO A 24 -15.17 1.69 0.33
N VAL A 25 -14.24 0.80 0.72
CA VAL A 25 -14.55 -0.57 1.18
C VAL A 25 -15.34 -0.56 2.48
N PHE A 26 -14.96 0.31 3.42
CA PHE A 26 -15.71 0.48 4.66
C PHE A 26 -17.05 1.18 4.44
N PHE A 27 -17.11 2.15 3.53
CA PHE A 27 -18.35 2.85 3.18
C PHE A 27 -19.36 1.93 2.49
N SER A 28 -18.89 0.99 1.65
CA SER A 28 -19.76 -0.04 1.07
C SER A 28 -20.21 -1.11 2.08
N GLY A 29 -19.54 -1.19 3.23
CA GLY A 29 -19.74 -2.25 4.22
C GLY A 29 -18.95 -3.53 3.89
N ILE A 30 -18.68 -4.31 4.95
CA ILE A 30 -18.07 -5.64 4.85
C ILE A 30 -19.10 -6.64 5.37
N ASP A 31 -20.00 -7.07 4.49
CA ASP A 31 -21.16 -7.92 4.77
C ASP A 31 -21.08 -9.30 4.11
N SER A 32 -20.06 -9.52 3.29
CA SER A 32 -19.89 -10.72 2.47
C SER A 32 -18.45 -11.21 2.44
N THR A 33 -18.25 -12.51 2.16
CA THR A 33 -16.91 -13.09 1.97
C THR A 33 -16.14 -12.37 0.87
N GLY A 34 -16.82 -11.86 -0.17
CA GLY A 34 -16.21 -11.09 -1.25
C GLY A 34 -15.61 -9.77 -0.75
N SER A 35 -16.40 -8.96 -0.04
CA SER A 35 -15.94 -7.70 0.57
C SER A 35 -14.80 -7.91 1.58
N LEU A 36 -14.86 -8.98 2.38
CA LEU A 36 -13.79 -9.36 3.31
C LEU A 36 -12.51 -9.75 2.56
N SER A 37 -12.63 -10.55 1.50
CA SER A 37 -11.50 -10.97 0.67
C SER A 37 -10.83 -9.78 -0.01
N LEU A 38 -11.62 -8.81 -0.49
CA LEU A 38 -11.12 -7.56 -1.06
C LEU A 38 -10.33 -6.76 -0.02
N PHE A 39 -10.87 -6.59 1.19
CA PHE A 39 -10.18 -5.90 2.28
C PHE A 39 -8.84 -6.57 2.62
N LEU A 40 -8.84 -7.91 2.76
CA LEU A 40 -7.62 -8.66 3.06
C LEU A 40 -6.58 -8.59 1.92
N ALA A 41 -7.02 -8.63 0.67
CA ALA A 41 -6.14 -8.45 -0.48
C ALA A 41 -5.50 -7.05 -0.48
N LEU A 42 -6.29 -6.01 -0.23
CA LEU A 42 -5.80 -4.64 -0.08
C LEU A 42 -4.81 -4.52 1.09
N LEU A 43 -5.07 -5.18 2.21
CA LEU A 43 -4.16 -5.22 3.35
C LEU A 43 -2.84 -5.91 3.00
N ALA A 44 -2.89 -7.06 2.31
CA ALA A 44 -1.69 -7.77 1.87
C ALA A 44 -0.84 -6.92 0.91
N VAL A 45 -1.47 -6.25 -0.07
CA VAL A 45 -0.80 -5.32 -0.98
C VAL A 45 -0.18 -4.16 -0.21
N HIS A 46 -0.86 -3.65 0.82
CA HIS A 46 -0.33 -2.59 1.67
C HIS A 46 0.96 -3.02 2.37
N VAL A 47 0.96 -4.19 3.01
CA VAL A 47 2.14 -4.71 3.72
C VAL A 47 3.30 -4.90 2.74
N VAL A 48 3.04 -5.47 1.56
CA VAL A 48 4.07 -5.61 0.51
C VAL A 48 4.63 -4.26 0.08
N ALA A 49 3.77 -3.24 -0.10
CA ALA A 49 4.19 -1.89 -0.44
C ALA A 49 5.08 -1.27 0.64
N LEU A 50 4.74 -1.44 1.92
CA LEU A 50 5.56 -0.98 3.06
C LEU A 50 6.93 -1.67 3.10
N VAL A 51 6.97 -3.00 2.90
CA VAL A 51 8.22 -3.77 2.88
C VAL A 51 9.12 -3.31 1.72
N ILE A 52 8.56 -3.14 0.53
CA ILE A 52 9.31 -2.67 -0.65
C ILE A 52 9.75 -1.21 -0.48
N GLY A 53 8.88 -0.36 0.09
CA GLY A 53 9.13 1.07 0.25
C GLY A 53 10.06 1.44 1.40
N HIS A 54 10.38 0.50 2.28
CA HIS A 54 11.16 0.73 3.50
C HIS A 54 12.49 1.47 3.23
N ASP A 55 13.19 1.11 2.15
CA ASP A 55 14.51 1.63 1.83
C ASP A 55 14.49 2.89 0.94
N TYR A 56 13.31 3.47 0.71
CA TYR A 56 13.17 4.70 -0.05
C TYR A 56 13.90 5.86 0.64
N THR A 57 15.04 6.25 0.08
CA THR A 57 15.96 7.24 0.68
C THR A 57 15.48 8.69 0.50
N GLY A 58 14.57 8.96 -0.45
CA GLY A 58 14.11 10.33 -0.75
C GLY A 58 13.34 11.03 0.37
N SER A 59 12.86 10.30 1.37
CA SER A 59 12.20 10.86 2.57
C SER A 59 13.19 11.19 3.70
N ARG A 60 14.43 10.71 3.62
CA ARG A 60 15.47 10.97 4.63
C ARG A 60 16.15 12.30 4.27
N THR A 61 15.71 13.38 4.90
CA THR A 61 16.47 14.64 4.91
C THR A 61 17.87 14.34 5.47
N GLN A 62 18.90 14.48 4.62
CA GLN A 62 20.28 14.56 5.07
C GLN A 62 20.53 15.92 5.75
#